data_AF-A0A2A3GBL4-F1
#
_entry.id   AF-A0A2A3GBL4-F1
#
_cell.length_a   1.000
_cell.length_b   1.000
_cell.length_c   1.000
_cell.angle_alpha   90.00
_cell.angle_beta   90.00
_cell.angle_gamma   90.00
#
_symmetry.space_group_name_H-M   'P 1'
#
loop_
_entity.id
_entity.type
_entity.pdbx_description
1 polymer ?
#
loop_
_entity_poly.entity_id
_entity_poly.type
_entity_poly.pdbx_seq_one_letter_code
_entity_poly.pdbx_strand_id
1 'polypeptide(L)'
;MVAGRHCRLITFTHGGDDYVVVVIGSVRGRRDVPIRAVDEESLLVDASRSETSAEILIGIPIDPRTVSPERCRERMLASQLCQGGPIRQMLSVTGVHSVLVPVLAPANHAA
;
A
#
# COMPACT_ATOMS: atom_id res chain seq x y z
N MET A 1 3.43 23.89 -18.48
CA MET A 1 2.88 22.53 -18.68
C MET A 1 2.95 21.79 -17.35
N VAL A 2 1.81 21.52 -16.71
CA VAL A 2 1.79 20.51 -15.64
C VAL A 2 1.76 19.18 -16.38
N ALA A 3 2.93 18.58 -16.60
CA ALA A 3 2.99 17.19 -17.01
C ALA A 3 2.47 16.36 -15.82
N GLY A 4 1.16 16.14 -15.78
CA GLY A 4 0.52 15.39 -14.70
C GLY A 4 1.11 13.99 -14.68
N ARG A 5 1.68 13.61 -13.55
CA ARG A 5 2.10 12.23 -13.30
C ARG A 5 0.84 11.38 -13.18
N HIS A 6 0.61 10.49 -14.14
CA HIS A 6 -0.54 9.60 -14.10
C HIS A 6 -0.32 8.47 -13.08
N CYS A 7 -1.37 8.15 -12.34
CA CYS A 7 -1.45 6.96 -11.51
C CYS A 7 -2.68 6.14 -11.92
N ARG A 8 -2.67 4.85 -11.60
CA ARG A 8 -3.79 3.95 -11.84
C ARG A 8 -4.45 3.64 -10.50
N LEU A 9 -5.72 3.98 -10.39
CA LEU A 9 -6.57 3.57 -9.27
C LEU A 9 -7.15 2.17 -9.57
N ILE A 10 -7.08 1.27 -8.59
CA ILE A 10 -7.68 -0.05 -8.63
C ILE A 10 -8.58 -0.17 -7.41
N THR A 11 -9.84 -0.48 -7.65
CA THR A 11 -10.81 -0.79 -6.59
C THR A 11 -11.30 -2.22 -6.76
N PHE A 12 -11.51 -2.91 -5.64
CA PHE A 12 -12.08 -4.24 -5.64
C PHE A 12 -12.70 -4.55 -4.28
N THR A 13 -13.71 -5.42 -4.27
CA THR A 13 -14.42 -5.85 -3.06
C THR A 13 -14.07 -7.30 -2.75
N HIS A 14 -13.78 -7.61 -1.50
CA HIS A 14 -13.52 -8.98 -1.03
C HIS A 14 -14.13 -9.20 0.33
N GLY A 15 -14.99 -10.21 0.47
CA GLY A 15 -15.62 -10.53 1.77
C GLY A 15 -16.55 -9.46 2.32
N GLY A 16 -16.98 -8.49 1.49
CA GLY A 16 -17.80 -7.35 1.91
C GLY A 16 -16.97 -6.09 2.22
N ASP A 17 -15.64 -6.19 2.25
CA ASP A 17 -14.74 -5.06 2.43
C ASP A 17 -14.29 -4.50 1.06
N ASP A 18 -14.28 -3.19 0.94
CA ASP A 18 -13.76 -2.48 -0.22
C ASP A 18 -12.28 -2.14 -0.04
N TYR A 19 -11.51 -2.31 -1.11
CA TYR A 19 -10.08 -2.04 -1.13
C TYR A 19 -9.78 -1.02 -2.22
N VAL A 20 -8.98 -0.02 -1.88
CA VAL A 20 -8.53 1.02 -2.81
C VAL A 20 -7.01 1.01 -2.90
N VAL A 21 -6.50 0.91 -4.12
CA VAL A 21 -5.07 0.81 -4.40
C VAL A 21 -4.69 1.84 -5.46
N VAL A 22 -3.60 2.55 -5.23
CA VAL A 22 -3.00 3.44 -6.23
C VAL A 22 -1.68 2.87 -6.67
N VAL A 23 -1.56 2.61 -7.97
CA VAL A 23 -0.31 2.23 -8.62
C VAL A 23 0.25 3.47 -9.30
N ILE A 24 1.43 3.89 -8.87
CA ILE A 24 2.09 5.07 -9.42
C ILE A 24 3.15 4.62 -10.43
N GLY A 25 3.17 5.25 -11.60
CA GLY A 25 4.08 4.88 -12.69
C GLY A 25 3.78 3.48 -13.26
N SER A 26 4.79 2.88 -13.90
CA SER A 26 4.68 1.54 -14.47
C SER A 26 5.32 0.51 -13.55
N VAL A 27 4.56 -0.49 -13.10
CA VAL A 27 5.04 -1.58 -12.21
C VAL A 27 5.10 -2.94 -12.90
N ARG A 28 4.50 -3.07 -14.09
CA ARG A 28 4.42 -4.34 -14.81
C ARG A 28 5.81 -4.84 -15.17
N GLY A 29 6.12 -6.08 -14.81
CA GLY A 29 7.43 -6.68 -15.05
C GLY A 29 8.51 -6.26 -14.05
N ARG A 30 8.27 -5.25 -13.20
CA ARG A 30 9.27 -4.78 -12.24
C ARG A 30 9.41 -5.73 -11.06
N ARG A 31 10.61 -5.72 -10.47
CA ARG A 31 10.93 -6.35 -9.19
C ARG A 31 11.12 -5.26 -8.15
N ASP A 32 10.90 -5.63 -6.90
CA ASP A 32 11.21 -4.86 -5.71
C ASP A 32 10.55 -3.48 -5.72
N VAL A 33 9.29 -3.43 -6.16
CA VAL A 33 8.50 -2.20 -6.17
C VAL A 33 8.06 -1.86 -4.74
N PRO A 34 8.31 -0.64 -4.24
CA PRO A 34 7.85 -0.21 -2.94
C PRO A 34 6.33 -0.36 -2.80
N ILE A 35 5.91 -0.96 -1.69
CA ILE A 35 4.50 -1.03 -1.31
C ILE A 35 4.30 -0.43 0.08
N ARG A 36 3.29 0.42 0.23
CA ARG A 36 2.98 1.07 1.49
C ARG A 36 1.49 1.05 1.76
N ALA A 37 1.15 0.83 3.03
CA ALA A 37 -0.19 1.10 3.51
C ALA A 37 -0.26 2.57 3.95
N VAL A 38 -1.32 3.24 3.56
CA VAL A 38 -1.61 4.62 3.93
C VAL A 38 -3.05 4.71 4.41
N ASP A 39 -3.40 5.84 4.99
CA ASP A 39 -4.80 6.11 5.29
C ASP A 39 -5.62 6.19 3.99
N GLU A 40 -6.83 5.62 4.00
CA GLU A 40 -7.66 5.58 2.81
C GLU A 40 -8.09 6.99 2.37
N GLU A 41 -8.38 7.88 3.32
CA GLU A 41 -8.79 9.25 3.01
C GLU A 41 -7.62 10.09 2.47
N SER A 42 -6.37 9.74 2.81
CA SER A 42 -5.17 10.43 2.32
C SER A 42 -4.55 9.80 1.07
N LEU A 43 -5.07 8.67 0.58
CA LEU A 43 -4.43 7.85 -0.45
C LEU A 43 -3.99 8.61 -1.71
N LEU A 44 -4.86 9.45 -2.28
CA LEU A 44 -4.53 10.26 -3.46
C LEU A 44 -3.58 11.43 -3.15
N VAL A 45 -3.67 11.97 -1.93
CA VAL A 45 -2.75 13.02 -1.46
C VAL A 45 -1.35 12.44 -1.32
N ASP A 46 -1.20 11.27 -0.70
CA ASP A 46 0.09 10.58 -0.58
C ASP A 46 0.63 10.15 -1.94
N ALA A 47 -0.23 9.72 -2.85
CA ALA A 47 0.17 9.43 -4.24
C ALA A 47 0.74 10.66 -4.95
N SER A 48 0.14 11.84 -4.74
CA SER A 48 0.64 13.10 -5.32
C SER A 48 1.99 13.55 -4.76
N ARG A 49 2.29 13.15 -3.51
CA ARG A 49 3.53 13.48 -2.80
C ARG A 49 4.63 12.44 -3.02
N SER A 50 4.32 11.32 -3.66
CA SER A 50 5.29 10.27 -3.96
C SER A 50 6.37 10.79 -4.92
N GLU A 51 7.62 10.69 -4.49
CA GLU A 51 8.80 11.03 -5.30
C GLU A 51 9.38 9.81 -6.05
N THR A 52 8.89 8.60 -5.74
CA THR A 52 9.37 7.36 -6.37
C THR A 52 9.01 7.32 -7.86
N SER A 53 9.71 6.58 -8.72
CA SER A 53 9.30 6.45 -10.13
C SER A 53 8.22 5.37 -10.35
N ALA A 54 8.11 4.43 -9.40
CA ALA A 54 7.05 3.44 -9.33
C ALA A 54 6.84 2.99 -7.88
N GLU A 55 5.58 2.89 -7.48
CA GLU A 55 5.18 2.55 -6.11
C GLU A 55 3.73 2.10 -6.08
N ILE A 56 3.37 1.28 -5.10
CA ILE A 56 2.02 0.81 -4.85
C ILE A 56 1.59 1.32 -3.47
N LEU A 57 0.54 2.14 -3.43
CA LEU A 57 -0.09 2.58 -2.20
C LEU A 57 -1.41 1.84 -2.00
N ILE A 58 -1.66 1.39 -0.78
CA ILE A 58 -2.90 0.71 -0.41
C ILE A 58 -3.58 1.52 0.68
N GLY A 59 -4.82 1.96 0.42
CA GLY A 59 -5.67 2.54 1.44
C GLY A 59 -6.11 1.45 2.41
N ILE A 60 -5.76 1.62 3.69
CA ILE A 60 -6.21 0.73 4.76
C ILE A 60 -6.95 1.58 5.79
N PRO A 61 -8.28 1.40 5.91
CA PRO A 61 -9.06 2.14 6.90
C PRO A 61 -8.72 1.61 8.29
N ILE A 62 -8.07 2.44 9.10
CA ILE A 62 -7.84 2.20 10.53
C ILE A 62 -8.39 3.41 11.27
N ASP A 63 -9.12 3.18 12.37
CA ASP A 63 -9.57 4.29 13.23
C ASP A 63 -8.35 5.14 13.64
N PRO A 64 -8.30 6.43 13.29
CA PRO A 64 -7.17 7.29 13.63
C PRO A 64 -6.93 7.43 15.14
N ARG A 65 -7.92 7.06 15.98
CA ARG A 65 -7.81 7.01 17.44
C ARG A 65 -7.11 5.76 17.95
N THR A 66 -6.83 4.78 17.09
CA THR A 66 -6.06 3.58 17.43
C THR A 66 -4.66 3.96 17.91
N VAL A 67 -4.16 3.29 18.94
CA VAL A 67 -2.77 3.48 19.37
C VAL A 67 -1.84 3.01 18.24
N SER A 68 -1.05 3.94 17.67
CA SER A 68 -0.15 3.71 16.52
C SER A 68 -0.85 3.19 15.25
N PRO A 69 -1.71 4.00 14.60
CA PRO A 69 -2.49 3.58 13.44
C PRO A 69 -1.61 3.14 12.27
N GLU A 70 -0.46 3.81 12.06
CA GLU A 70 0.52 3.42 11.05
C GLU A 70 1.04 1.99 11.24
N ARG A 71 1.36 1.61 12.49
CA ARG A 71 1.80 0.25 12.80
C ARG A 71 0.70 -0.78 12.56
N CYS A 72 -0.55 -0.42 12.84
CA CYS A 72 -1.69 -1.28 12.55
C CYS A 72 -1.85 -1.52 11.04
N ARG A 73 -1.73 -0.46 10.22
CA ARG A 73 -1.77 -0.56 8.76
C ARG A 73 -0.63 -1.42 8.21
N GLU A 74 0.60 -1.19 8.66
CA GLU A 74 1.77 -1.98 8.24
C GLU A 74 1.64 -3.45 8.65
N ARG A 75 1.14 -3.73 9.85
CA ARG A 75 0.86 -5.11 10.30
C ARG A 75 -0.23 -5.77 9.46
N MET A 76 -1.29 -5.05 9.12
CA MET A 76 -2.37 -5.58 8.27
C MET A 76 -1.85 -5.88 6.87
N LEU A 77 -1.08 -4.97 6.27
CA LEU A 77 -0.44 -5.17 4.98
C LEU A 77 0.48 -6.40 5.02
N ALA A 78 1.39 -6.46 6.00
CA ALA A 78 2.31 -7.60 6.15
C ALA A 78 1.54 -8.92 6.34
N SER A 79 0.46 -8.92 7.13
CA SER A 79 -0.38 -10.09 7.33
C SER A 79 -0.99 -10.58 6.01
N GLN A 80 -1.64 -9.70 5.24
CA GLN A 80 -2.26 -10.09 3.96
C GLN A 80 -1.23 -10.55 2.91
N LEU A 81 -0.02 -9.96 2.91
CA LEU A 81 1.05 -10.38 2.01
C LEU A 81 1.63 -11.75 2.39
N CYS A 82 1.89 -11.99 3.68
CA CYS A 82 2.54 -13.21 4.16
C CYS A 82 1.57 -14.39 4.28
N GLN A 83 0.42 -14.19 4.93
CA GLN A 83 -0.55 -15.25 5.20
C GLN A 83 -1.46 -15.53 3.99
N GLY A 84 -1.43 -14.66 2.98
CA GLY A 84 -2.40 -14.64 1.89
C GLY A 84 -3.58 -13.73 2.25
N GLY A 85 -4.21 -13.17 1.22
CA GLY A 85 -5.30 -12.22 1.39
C GLY A 85 -5.62 -11.46 0.12
N PRO A 86 -6.67 -10.63 0.16
CA PRO A 86 -7.13 -9.84 -0.98
C PRO A 86 -6.02 -8.97 -1.59
N ILE A 87 -5.20 -8.33 -0.75
CA ILE A 87 -4.06 -7.52 -1.23
C ILE A 87 -3.06 -8.37 -2.03
N ARG A 88 -2.71 -9.57 -1.55
CA ARG A 88 -1.77 -10.46 -2.26
C ARG A 88 -2.36 -10.93 -3.59
N GLN A 89 -3.65 -11.22 -3.63
CA GLN A 89 -4.35 -11.57 -4.88
C GLN A 89 -4.34 -10.40 -5.86
N MET A 90 -4.63 -9.18 -5.39
CA MET A 90 -4.59 -7.98 -6.21
C MET A 90 -3.21 -7.70 -6.81
N LEU A 91 -2.11 -7.96 -6.07
CA LEU A 91 -0.76 -7.76 -6.59
C LEU A 91 -0.51 -8.54 -7.89
N SER A 92 -1.08 -9.74 -8.03
CA SER A 92 -0.97 -10.52 -9.27
C SER A 92 -1.52 -9.79 -10.50
N VAL A 93 -2.55 -8.95 -10.30
CA VAL A 93 -3.22 -8.16 -11.35
C VAL A 93 -2.40 -6.94 -11.75
N THR A 94 -1.54 -6.44 -10.87
CA THR A 94 -0.63 -5.32 -11.18
C THR A 94 0.52 -5.74 -12.11
N GLY A 95 0.81 -7.05 -12.19
CA GLY A 95 1.89 -7.60 -13.00
C GLY A 95 3.29 -7.35 -12.43
N VAL A 96 3.39 -6.99 -11.15
CA VAL A 96 4.67 -6.87 -10.42
C VAL A 96 5.22 -8.25 -10.05
N HIS A 97 6.54 -8.44 -10.10
CA HIS A 97 7.20 -9.70 -9.73
C HIS A 97 7.54 -9.81 -8.24
N SER A 98 7.96 -8.70 -7.61
CA SER A 98 8.25 -8.63 -6.18
C SER A 98 8.02 -7.22 -5.65
N VAL A 99 7.75 -7.11 -4.35
CA VAL A 99 7.47 -5.84 -3.66
C VAL A 99 8.38 -5.66 -2.45
N LEU A 100 8.75 -4.42 -2.15
CA LEU A 100 9.49 -4.06 -0.93
C LEU A 100 8.50 -3.65 0.15
N VAL A 101 8.43 -4.43 1.21
CA VAL A 101 7.54 -4.20 2.35
C VAL A 101 8.30 -3.48 3.46
N PRO A 102 7.77 -2.38 4.03
CA PRO A 102 8.37 -1.74 5.18
C PRO A 102 8.37 -2.71 6.37
N VAL A 103 9.54 -2.90 6.98
CA VAL A 103 9.69 -3.70 8.19
C VAL A 103 9.85 -2.75 9.37
N LEU A 104 8.88 -2.80 10.28
CA LEU A 104 8.98 -2.06 11.54
C LEU A 104 10.18 -2.56 12.34
N ALA A 105 11.02 -1.62 12.79
CA ALA A 105 12.01 -1.92 13.81
C ALA A 105 11.29 -2.43 15.08
N PRO A 106 11.86 -3.42 15.79
CA PRO A 106 11.31 -3.87 17.05
C PRO A 106 11.16 -2.67 17.99
N ALA A 107 10.01 -2.59 18.68
CA ALA A 107 9.83 -1.60 19.71
C ALA A 107 10.83 -1.92 20.83
N ASN A 108 11.92 -1.16 20.90
CA ASN A 108 12.78 -1.16 22.08
C ASN A 108 11.88 -0.80 23.26
N HIS A 109 11.51 -1.80 24.06
CA HIS A 109 11.03 -1.55 25.41
C HIS A 109 12.24 -0.98 26.15
N ALA A 110 12.31 0.34 26.27
CA ALA A 110 13.09 0.95 27.32
C ALA A 110 12.48 0.43 28.64
N ALA A 111 13.25 -0.43 29.31
CA ALA A 111 12.95 -0.95 30.64
C ALA A 111 12.99 0.17 31.68
#